data_AF-A0A0Q1E644-F1
#
_entry.id   AF-A0A0Q1E644-F1
#
_cell.length_a   1.000
_cell.length_b   1.000
_cell.length_c   1.000
_cell.angle_alpha   90.00
_cell.angle_beta   90.00
_cell.angle_gamma   90.00
#
_symmetry.space_group_name_H-M   'P 1'
#
loop_
_entity.id
_entity.type
_entity.pdbx_description
1 polymer ?
#
loop_
_entity_poly.entity_id
_entity_poly.type
_entity_poly.pdbx_seq_one_letter_code
_entity_poly.pdbx_strand_id
1 'polypeptide(L)'
;MAQQDQQQQRQQVEQQLRQNWRQIRYRILDQFGQVSTADLDAATDIEDLVARIADKTHHSERYVENRLRELAGVGGGQGGLGGSGERFGGGQQGGQGNLGNQGQQGQQGQPFGAQQ
;
A
#
# COMPACT_ATOMS: atom_id res chain seq x y z
N MET A 1 -19.42 -14.50 20.66
CA MET A 1 -18.63 -13.25 20.66
C MET A 1 -17.99 -12.94 19.31
N ALA A 2 -17.53 -13.91 18.51
CA ALA A 2 -16.86 -13.66 17.22
C ALA A 2 -17.61 -12.84 16.15
N GLN A 3 -18.96 -12.80 16.16
CA GLN A 3 -19.74 -12.06 15.16
C GLN A 3 -19.71 -10.54 15.39
N GLN A 4 -19.57 -10.08 16.65
CA GLN A 4 -19.46 -8.65 16.97
C GLN A 4 -18.10 -8.10 16.57
N ASP A 5 -17.03 -8.85 16.83
CA ASP A 5 -15.67 -8.49 16.38
C ASP A 5 -15.59 -8.37 14.84
N GLN A 6 -16.27 -9.27 14.11
CA GLN A 6 -16.25 -9.23 12.66
C GLN A 6 -16.97 -8.00 12.09
N GLN A 7 -18.08 -7.58 12.72
CA GLN A 7 -18.79 -6.36 12.34
C GLN A 7 -17.97 -5.10 12.67
N GLN A 8 -17.35 -5.03 13.86
CA GLN A 8 -16.48 -3.90 14.21
C GLN A 8 -15.27 -3.80 13.27
N GLN A 9 -14.67 -4.93 12.92
CA GLN A 9 -13.54 -4.94 12.01
C GLN A 9 -13.94 -4.47 10.60
N ARG A 10 -15.12 -4.87 10.11
CA ARG A 10 -15.66 -4.37 8.83
C ARG A 10 -15.90 -2.87 8.85
N GLN A 11 -16.48 -2.34 9.92
CA GLN A 11 -16.69 -0.89 10.05
C GLN A 11 -15.36 -0.13 10.07
N GLN A 12 -14.33 -0.67 10.71
CA GLN A 12 -13.00 -0.05 10.68
C GLN A 12 -12.38 -0.09 9.29
N VAL A 13 -12.51 -1.20 8.57
CA VAL A 13 -12.06 -1.31 7.18
C VAL A 13 -12.78 -0.27 6.32
N GLU A 14 -14.10 -0.18 6.40
CA GLU A 14 -14.91 0.78 5.64
C GLU A 14 -14.52 2.22 5.93
N GLN A 15 -14.32 2.57 7.19
CA GLN A 15 -13.85 3.90 7.59
C GLN A 15 -12.48 4.21 6.99
N GLN A 16 -11.53 3.27 7.05
CA GLN A 16 -10.19 3.46 6.46
C GLN A 16 -10.25 3.54 4.93
N LEU A 17 -11.14 2.75 4.31
CA LEU A 17 -11.43 2.77 2.88
C LEU A 17 -11.97 4.14 2.45
N ARG A 18 -12.93 4.70 3.20
CA ARG A 18 -13.49 6.03 2.91
C ARG A 18 -12.49 7.15 3.17
N GLN A 19 -11.75 7.10 4.28
CA GLN A 19 -10.73 8.10 4.60
C GLN A 19 -9.62 8.16 3.55
N ASN A 20 -9.18 6.99 3.07
CA ASN A 20 -8.11 6.87 2.08
C ASN A 20 -8.64 6.54 0.68
N TRP A 21 -9.93 6.82 0.40
CA TRP A 21 -10.62 6.34 -0.80
C TRP A 21 -9.89 6.70 -2.07
N ARG A 22 -9.41 7.94 -2.17
CA ARG A 22 -8.65 8.39 -3.35
C ARG A 22 -7.43 7.52 -3.62
N GLN A 23 -6.65 7.18 -2.60
CA GLN A 23 -5.45 6.36 -2.77
C GLN A 23 -5.79 4.89 -3.01
N ILE A 24 -6.74 4.35 -2.24
CA ILE A 24 -7.16 2.95 -2.35
C ILE A 24 -7.80 2.69 -3.71
N ARG A 25 -8.63 3.61 -4.21
CA ARG A 25 -9.24 3.55 -5.54
C ARG A 25 -8.19 3.36 -6.65
N TYR A 26 -7.10 4.13 -6.65
CA TYR A 26 -6.04 3.95 -7.65
C TYR A 26 -5.35 2.59 -7.53
N ARG A 27 -5.13 2.09 -6.31
CA ARG A 27 -4.56 0.74 -6.11
C ARG A 27 -5.52 -0.36 -6.54
N ILE A 28 -6.83 -0.19 -6.34
CA ILE A 28 -7.85 -1.11 -6.83
C ILE A 28 -7.84 -1.11 -8.35
N LEU A 29 -7.80 0.05 -9.01
CA LEU A 29 -7.73 0.13 -10.48
C LEU A 29 -6.46 -0.52 -11.04
N ASP A 30 -5.32 -0.39 -10.36
CA ASP A 30 -4.06 -1.05 -10.74
C ASP A 30 -4.15 -2.58 -10.61
N GLN A 31 -4.72 -3.06 -9.51
CA GLN A 31 -4.86 -4.50 -9.23
C GLN A 31 -5.94 -5.17 -10.07
N PHE A 32 -7.05 -4.47 -10.25
CA PHE A 32 -8.28 -4.92 -10.89
C PHE A 32 -8.51 -4.08 -12.15
N GLY A 33 -7.57 -4.13 -13.10
CA GLY A 33 -7.60 -3.30 -14.32
C GLY A 33 -8.81 -3.49 -15.23
N GLN A 34 -9.67 -4.48 -14.96
CA GLN A 34 -10.96 -4.68 -15.62
C GLN A 34 -12.10 -3.85 -15.01
N VAL A 35 -11.93 -3.29 -13.81
CA VAL A 35 -12.94 -2.48 -13.13
C VAL A 35 -12.73 -1.00 -13.48
N SER A 36 -13.80 -0.27 -13.77
CA SER A 36 -13.68 1.16 -14.06
C SER A 36 -13.85 2.02 -12.82
N THR A 37 -13.33 3.24 -12.88
CA THR A 37 -13.55 4.27 -11.85
C THR A 37 -15.02 4.49 -11.53
N ALA A 38 -15.90 4.39 -12.53
CA ALA A 38 -17.34 4.54 -12.38
C ALA A 38 -17.98 3.36 -11.61
N ASP A 39 -17.54 2.13 -11.85
CA ASP A 39 -18.01 0.95 -11.12
C ASP A 39 -17.63 1.05 -9.63
N LEU A 40 -16.42 1.55 -9.33
CA LEU A 40 -15.96 1.76 -7.96
C LEU A 40 -16.73 2.89 -7.25
N ASP A 41 -17.05 3.97 -7.95
CA ASP A 41 -17.76 5.13 -7.39
C ASP A 41 -19.26 4.86 -7.17
N ALA A 42 -19.84 3.95 -7.98
CA ALA A 42 -21.20 3.49 -7.81
C ALA A 42 -21.40 2.59 -6.57
N ALA A 43 -20.31 2.11 -5.94
CA ALA A 43 -20.38 1.28 -4.75
C ALA A 43 -20.60 2.12 -3.49
N THR A 44 -21.73 1.91 -2.82
CA THR A 44 -22.10 2.66 -1.60
C THR A 44 -21.38 2.15 -0.36
N ASP A 45 -21.18 0.83 -0.28
CA ASP A 45 -20.65 0.11 0.89
C ASP A 45 -19.66 -0.98 0.46
N ILE A 46 -18.94 -1.55 1.44
CA ILE A 46 -17.87 -2.53 1.14
C ILE A 46 -18.40 -3.81 0.46
N GLU A 47 -19.61 -4.26 0.79
CA GLU A 47 -20.24 -5.43 0.16
C GLU A 47 -20.50 -5.20 -1.32
N ASP A 48 -21.05 -4.03 -1.66
CA ASP A 48 -21.37 -3.66 -3.04
C ASP A 48 -20.08 -3.50 -3.85
N LEU A 49 -19.04 -2.92 -3.24
CA LEU A 49 -17.72 -2.81 -3.83
C LEU A 49 -17.11 -4.19 -4.15
N VAL A 50 -17.18 -5.13 -3.18
CA VAL A 50 -16.70 -6.50 -3.35
C VAL A 50 -17.44 -7.19 -4.49
N ALA A 51 -18.77 -7.15 -4.49
CA ALA A 51 -19.61 -7.80 -5.49
C ALA A 51 -19.36 -7.25 -6.90
N ARG A 52 -19.24 -5.93 -7.06
CA ARG A 52 -18.95 -5.30 -8.36
C ARG A 52 -17.58 -5.67 -8.89
N ILE A 53 -16.54 -5.60 -8.05
CA ILE A 53 -15.20 -5.99 -8.48
C ILE A 53 -15.20 -7.47 -8.87
N ALA A 54 -15.78 -8.34 -8.04
CA ALA A 54 -15.89 -9.77 -8.31
C ALA A 54 -16.59 -10.07 -9.64
N ASP A 55 -17.72 -9.39 -9.91
CA ASP A 55 -18.46 -9.50 -11.18
C ASP A 55 -17.62 -9.07 -12.38
N LYS A 56 -16.97 -7.90 -12.31
CA LYS A 56 -16.20 -7.35 -13.43
C LYS A 56 -14.89 -8.07 -13.70
N THR A 57 -14.23 -8.57 -12.67
CA THR A 57 -12.92 -9.23 -12.79
C THR A 57 -13.02 -10.76 -12.77
N HIS A 58 -14.23 -11.31 -12.62
CA HIS A 58 -14.47 -12.75 -12.45
C HIS A 58 -13.67 -13.37 -11.29
N HIS A 59 -13.42 -12.59 -10.23
CA HIS A 59 -12.79 -13.08 -9.00
C HIS A 59 -13.83 -13.49 -7.97
N SER A 60 -13.45 -14.33 -7.01
CA SER A 60 -14.34 -14.64 -5.88
C SER A 60 -14.44 -13.47 -4.93
N GLU A 61 -15.63 -13.20 -4.41
CA GLU A 61 -15.90 -12.14 -3.43
C GLU A 61 -14.97 -12.22 -2.21
N ARG A 62 -14.68 -13.45 -1.74
CA ARG A 62 -13.73 -13.71 -0.64
C ARG A 62 -12.31 -13.23 -0.94
N TYR A 63 -11.86 -13.36 -2.18
CA TYR A 63 -10.54 -12.88 -2.59
C TYR A 63 -10.51 -11.35 -2.60
N VAL A 64 -11.54 -10.72 -3.17
CA VAL A 64 -11.66 -9.27 -3.24
C VAL A 64 -11.79 -8.65 -1.85
N GLU A 65 -12.60 -9.23 -0.97
CA GLU A 65 -12.77 -8.82 0.44
C GLU A 65 -11.41 -8.80 1.17
N ASN A 66 -10.65 -9.90 1.07
CA ASN A 66 -9.32 -9.98 1.65
C ASN A 66 -8.41 -8.89 1.09
N ARG A 67 -8.45 -8.67 -0.23
CA ARG A 67 -7.61 -7.64 -0.87
C ARG A 67 -7.96 -6.22 -0.43
N LEU A 68 -9.24 -5.92 -0.29
CA LEU A 68 -9.72 -4.63 0.21
C LEU A 68 -9.31 -4.39 1.67
N ARG A 69 -9.33 -5.44 2.50
CA ARG A 69 -8.85 -5.37 3.89
C ARG A 69 -7.35 -5.11 3.99
N GLU A 70 -6.55 -5.73 3.11
CA GLU A 70 -5.11 -5.44 3.00
C GLU A 70 -4.86 -4.01 2.53
N LEU A 71 -5.60 -3.55 1.50
CA LEU A 71 -5.53 -2.19 0.97
C LEU A 71 -5.87 -1.12 2.02
N ALA A 72 -6.87 -1.41 2.87
CA ALA A 72 -7.28 -0.55 3.96
C ALA A 72 -6.34 -0.60 5.17
N GLY A 73 -5.34 -1.50 5.21
CA GLY A 73 -4.35 -1.56 6.30
C GLY A 73 -4.83 -2.27 7.58
N VAL A 74 -5.97 -2.97 7.56
CA VAL A 74 -6.54 -3.68 8.72
C VAL A 74 -5.98 -5.10 8.91
N GLY A 75 -5.04 -5.53 8.06
CA GLY A 75 -4.19 -6.70 8.27
C GLY A 75 -2.75 -6.24 8.47
N GLY A 76 -2.23 -6.31 9.69
CA GLY A 76 -0.85 -5.95 10.02
C GLY A 76 0.15 -6.68 9.13
N GLY A 77 0.78 -5.92 8.24
CA GLY A 77 1.69 -6.44 7.23
C GLY A 77 2.19 -5.30 6.35
N GLN A 78 3.27 -4.66 6.79
CA GLN A 78 4.15 -3.92 5.90
C GLN A 78 4.49 -4.79 4.68
N GLY A 79 4.03 -4.38 3.48
CA GLY A 79 4.39 -5.03 2.21
C GLY A 79 3.31 -5.97 1.66
N GLY A 80 2.51 -5.48 0.72
CA GLY A 80 1.53 -6.35 0.04
C GLY A 80 0.76 -5.74 -1.12
N LEU A 81 0.89 -4.44 -1.40
CA LEU A 81 0.42 -3.73 -2.61
C LEU A 81 1.38 -2.59 -3.02
N GLY A 82 2.67 -2.83 -2.78
CA GLY A 82 3.79 -2.02 -3.27
C GLY A 82 4.66 -2.78 -4.27
N GLY A 83 4.14 -3.86 -4.88
CA GLY A 83 4.87 -4.68 -5.88
C GLY A 83 4.60 -4.30 -7.34
N SER A 84 3.99 -3.15 -7.58
CA SER A 84 3.89 -2.49 -8.89
C SER A 84 4.10 -0.97 -8.71
N GLY A 85 4.98 -0.61 -7.77
CA GLY A 85 5.40 0.78 -7.50
C GLY A 85 6.84 1.09 -7.93
N GLU A 86 7.60 0.13 -8.44
CA GLU A 86 8.99 0.34 -8.90
C GLU A 86 9.09 1.13 -10.21
N ARG A 87 8.02 1.77 -10.69
CA ARG A 87 8.06 2.54 -11.95
C ARG A 87 7.60 3.99 -11.92
N PHE A 88 7.10 4.58 -10.83
CA PHE A 88 6.79 6.02 -10.88
C PHE A 88 6.92 6.73 -9.52
N GLY A 89 7.97 7.55 -9.38
CA GLY A 89 8.08 8.59 -8.35
C GLY A 89 9.40 8.58 -7.58
N GLY A 90 10.39 9.33 -8.06
CA GLY A 90 11.70 9.44 -7.44
C GLY A 90 11.71 10.09 -6.05
N GLY A 91 12.79 9.79 -5.32
CA GLY A 91 13.27 10.59 -4.18
C GLY A 91 13.00 10.01 -2.81
N GLN A 92 13.78 9.00 -2.39
CA GLN A 92 14.32 8.87 -1.02
C GLN A 92 15.10 7.56 -0.91
N GLN A 93 16.39 7.66 -1.22
CA GLN A 93 17.38 6.64 -0.90
C GLN A 93 17.76 6.79 0.58
N GLY A 94 17.68 5.69 1.34
CA GLY A 94 18.59 5.48 2.45
C GLY A 94 18.13 5.85 3.86
N GLY A 95 17.00 5.32 4.31
CA GLY A 95 16.78 5.08 5.74
C GLY A 95 17.54 3.83 6.20
N GLN A 96 18.88 3.86 6.19
CA GLN A 96 19.73 2.85 6.83
C GLN A 96 20.34 3.45 8.09
N GLY A 97 19.56 3.43 9.17
CA GLY A 97 20.15 3.46 10.50
C GLY A 97 20.83 2.12 10.73
N ASN A 98 22.17 2.09 10.66
CA ASN A 98 23.05 1.26 11.49
C ASN A 98 24.52 1.43 11.06
N LEU A 99 25.24 2.44 11.58
CA LEU A 99 26.69 2.29 11.87
C LEU A 99 27.18 3.41 12.80
N GLY A 100 26.69 3.40 14.04
CA GLY A 100 27.36 4.07 15.14
C GLY A 100 28.57 3.25 15.60
N ASN A 101 29.64 3.17 14.80
CA ASN A 101 30.95 2.73 15.29
C ASN A 101 32.07 2.96 14.26
N GLN A 102 32.79 4.07 14.37
CA GLN A 102 34.26 4.09 14.23
C GLN A 102 34.78 5.49 14.56
N GLY A 103 35.05 5.69 15.84
CA GLY A 103 36.26 6.41 16.18
C GLY A 103 37.46 5.53 15.82
N GLN A 104 38.59 6.20 15.60
CA GLN A 104 39.95 5.66 15.59
C GLN A 104 40.60 5.34 14.24
N GLN A 105 41.58 6.22 13.95
CA GLN A 105 42.96 5.89 13.57
C GLN A 105 43.26 5.67 12.09
N GLY A 106 44.07 6.60 11.56
CA GLY A 106 45.29 6.21 10.85
C GLY A 106 45.42 6.70 9.40
N GLN A 107 46.48 7.49 9.18
CA GLN A 107 47.35 7.47 8.00
C GLN A 107 46.84 8.24 6.76
N GLN A 108 47.34 9.46 6.56
CA GLN A 108 48.49 9.77 5.67
C GLN A 108 48.21 9.51 4.17
N GLY A 109 48.06 10.60 3.41
CA GLY A 109 48.08 10.62 1.95
C GLY A 109 47.82 12.04 1.44
N GLN A 110 48.79 12.63 0.74
CA GLN A 110 48.90 14.07 0.46
C GLN A 110 47.78 14.68 -0.43
N PRO A 111 47.51 16.01 -0.33
CA PRO A 111 46.75 16.74 -1.35
C PRO A 111 47.66 17.08 -2.54
N PHE A 112 47.44 16.45 -3.69
CA PHE A 112 48.01 16.90 -4.96
C PHE A 112 46.95 17.65 -5.75
N GLY A 113 47.21 18.92 -6.08
CA GLY A 113 46.46 19.65 -7.11
C GLY A 113 46.08 21.09 -6.77
N ALA A 114 47.05 21.93 -6.43
CA ALA A 114 46.88 23.38 -6.56
C ALA A 114 48.15 23.97 -7.20
N GLN A 115 48.13 24.13 -8.52
CA GLN A 115 49.03 25.09 -9.15
C GLN A 115 48.41 25.65 -10.45
N GLN A 116 48.11 26.96 -10.35
CA GLN A 116 48.16 28.04 -11.36
C GLN A 116 47.37 27.89 -12.65
#